data_AF-A0A940RAR6-F1
#
_entry.id   AF-A0A940RAR6-F1
#
_cell.length_a   1.000
_cell.length_b   1.000
_cell.length_c   1.000
_cell.angle_alpha   90.00
_cell.angle_beta   90.00
_cell.angle_gamma   90.00
#
_symmetry.space_group_name_H-M   'P 1'
#
loop_
_entity.id
_entity.type
_entity.pdbx_description
1 polymer ?
#
loop_
_entity_poly.entity_id
_entity_poly.type
_entity_poly.pdbx_seq_one_letter_code
_entity_poly.pdbx_strand_id
1 'polypeptide(L)'
;GVGMAVNPDKNYPDYVFTYGMLWHFKETGLFYRTADEIPSGTLELQGGQGLHSGEPTPQYLPQYVRQILKEFFRDQGILRPRILVMSTDRKHYDLAFSLESLSNPPEKEHQGIAEALSWFLPPHYSIVLVSEIGLPKFFDL
;
A
#
# COMPACT_ATOMS: atom_id res chain seq x y z
N GLY A 1 1.56 -7.21 -10.53
CA GLY A 1 0.88 -5.89 -10.58
C GLY A 1 0.24 -5.68 -11.95
N VAL A 2 -0.43 -4.54 -12.13
CA VAL A 2 -1.00 -4.10 -13.42
C VAL A 2 -0.42 -2.71 -13.74
N GLY A 3 -0.19 -2.42 -15.02
CA GLY A 3 0.37 -1.14 -15.45
C GLY A 3 0.35 -0.95 -16.95
N MET A 4 0.93 0.14 -17.42
CA MET A 4 1.06 0.51 -18.82
C MET A 4 2.53 0.80 -19.15
N ALA A 5 3.01 0.26 -20.25
CA ALA A 5 4.36 0.54 -20.77
C ALA A 5 4.26 1.36 -22.07
N VAL A 6 5.17 2.33 -22.24
CA VAL A 6 5.29 3.13 -23.47
C VAL A 6 6.48 2.61 -24.29
N ASN A 7 6.24 2.34 -25.57
CA ASN A 7 7.21 1.74 -26.50
C ASN A 7 7.83 0.42 -25.95
N PRO A 8 6.98 -0.59 -25.66
CA PRO A 8 7.42 -1.82 -24.99
C PRO A 8 8.31 -2.72 -25.87
N ASP A 9 8.38 -2.48 -27.18
CA ASP A 9 9.13 -3.31 -28.12
C ASP A 9 10.67 -3.17 -28.01
N LYS A 10 11.14 -2.20 -27.22
CA LYS A 10 12.56 -2.03 -26.90
C LYS A 10 12.97 -2.96 -25.75
N ASN A 11 14.28 -3.22 -25.61
CA ASN A 11 14.81 -3.99 -24.47
C ASN A 11 14.40 -3.42 -23.10
N TYR A 12 14.20 -2.10 -23.02
CA TYR A 12 13.59 -1.43 -21.89
C TYR A 12 12.52 -0.46 -22.39
N PRO A 13 11.31 -0.47 -21.81
CA PRO A 13 10.28 0.50 -22.17
C PRO A 13 10.73 1.92 -21.80
N ASP A 14 10.26 2.91 -22.55
CA ASP A 14 10.61 4.32 -22.29
C ASP A 14 10.00 4.80 -20.97
N TYR A 15 8.79 4.32 -20.65
CA TYR A 15 8.11 4.58 -19.39
C TYR A 15 7.29 3.37 -18.95
N VAL A 16 7.24 3.16 -17.63
CA VAL A 16 6.33 2.21 -16.97
C VAL A 16 5.47 2.98 -15.99
N PHE A 17 4.17 2.95 -16.21
CA PHE A 17 3.17 3.51 -15.30
C PHE A 17 2.52 2.37 -14.54
N THR A 18 2.72 2.32 -13.23
CA THR A 18 2.00 1.37 -12.38
C THR A 18 0.52 1.75 -12.30
N TYR A 19 -0.34 0.81 -11.94
CA TYR A 19 -1.76 1.11 -11.68
C TYR A 19 -1.91 2.24 -10.65
N GLY A 20 -1.06 2.23 -9.62
CA GLY A 20 -0.91 3.29 -8.64
C GLY A 20 -0.75 4.68 -9.22
N MET A 21 0.17 4.85 -10.16
CA MET A 21 0.42 6.12 -10.84
C MET A 21 -0.78 6.57 -11.68
N LEU A 22 -1.41 5.63 -12.38
CA LEU A 22 -2.53 5.92 -13.28
C LEU A 22 -3.76 6.42 -12.53
N TRP A 23 -4.13 5.74 -11.43
CA TRP A 23 -5.28 6.18 -10.66
C TRP A 23 -4.98 7.47 -9.89
N HIS A 24 -3.74 7.67 -9.40
CA HIS A 24 -3.36 8.93 -8.79
C HIS A 24 -3.50 10.11 -9.77
N PHE A 25 -3.07 9.90 -11.02
CA PHE A 25 -3.22 10.89 -12.08
C PHE A 25 -4.69 11.18 -12.39
N LYS A 26 -5.54 10.16 -12.42
CA LYS A 26 -6.99 10.33 -12.57
C LYS A 26 -7.60 11.19 -11.47
N GLU A 27 -7.19 11.02 -10.21
CA GLU A 27 -7.76 11.74 -9.07
C GLU A 27 -7.17 13.15 -8.87
N THR A 28 -5.92 13.38 -9.28
CA THR A 28 -5.17 14.60 -8.89
C THR A 28 -4.52 15.37 -10.04
N GLY A 29 -4.45 14.80 -11.24
CA GLY A 29 -3.67 15.33 -12.37
C GLY A 29 -2.15 15.12 -12.25
N LEU A 30 -1.68 14.39 -11.24
CA LEU A 30 -0.26 14.08 -11.01
C LEU A 30 -0.05 12.57 -10.96
N PHE A 31 1.04 12.04 -11.53
CA PHE A 31 1.37 10.61 -11.42
C PHE A 31 1.85 10.20 -10.03
N TYR A 32 2.53 11.12 -9.34
CA TYR A 32 2.97 10.99 -7.97
C TYR A 32 3.22 12.39 -7.41
N ARG A 33 3.26 12.49 -6.08
CA ARG A 33 3.78 13.67 -5.39
C ARG A 33 5.25 13.43 -5.08
N THR A 34 6.07 14.47 -5.17
CA THR A 34 7.34 14.49 -4.46
C THR A 34 7.04 14.42 -2.97
N ALA A 35 7.10 13.21 -2.42
CA ALA A 35 7.17 13.04 -0.98
C ALA A 35 8.62 13.25 -0.54
N ASP A 36 8.81 13.70 0.71
CA ASP A 36 10.06 13.47 1.41
C ASP A 36 10.35 11.96 1.39
N GLU A 37 11.64 11.57 1.39
CA GLU A 37 12.07 10.17 1.24
C GLU A 37 11.21 9.22 2.09
N ILE A 38 10.50 8.29 1.45
CA ILE A 38 9.73 7.27 2.16
C ILE A 38 10.76 6.38 2.86
N PRO A 39 10.75 6.28 4.21
CA PRO A 39 11.67 5.41 4.91
C PRO A 39 11.47 3.97 4.47
N SER A 40 12.50 3.34 3.92
CA SER A 40 12.50 1.90 3.62
C SER A 40 13.16 1.14 4.78
N GLY A 41 12.49 0.13 5.34
CA GLY A 41 13.04 -0.71 6.40
C GLY A 41 11.98 -1.18 7.40
N THR A 42 12.43 -1.72 8.53
CA THR A 42 11.55 -2.17 9.62
C THR A 42 11.02 -0.97 10.39
N LEU A 43 9.70 -0.86 10.52
CA LEU A 43 9.05 0.14 11.36
C LEU A 43 9.11 -0.31 12.83
N GLU A 44 9.97 0.31 13.64
CA GLU A 44 9.95 0.14 15.09
C GLU A 44 9.05 1.20 15.74
N LEU A 45 7.82 0.81 16.11
CA LEU A 45 6.92 1.67 16.86
C LEU A 45 7.32 1.67 18.34
N GLN A 46 7.96 2.74 18.81
CA GLN A 46 8.24 2.94 20.24
C GLN A 46 6.96 3.35 20.98
N GLY A 47 6.61 2.60 22.03
CA GLY A 47 5.42 2.87 22.84
C GLY A 47 5.44 4.27 23.48
N GLY A 48 4.33 5.01 23.35
CA GLY A 48 4.13 6.31 24.00
C GLY A 48 3.96 7.51 23.06
N GLN A 49 4.23 7.35 21.76
CA GLN A 49 3.86 8.36 20.76
C GLN A 49 2.36 8.26 20.46
N GLY A 50 1.67 9.41 20.34
CA GLY A 50 0.24 9.46 20.03
C GLY A 50 -0.03 8.94 18.62
N LEU A 51 -0.25 7.63 18.49
CA LEU A 51 -0.54 6.99 17.20
C LEU A 51 -1.90 7.47 16.69
N HIS A 52 -1.88 8.18 15.57
CA HIS A 52 -3.09 8.50 14.81
C HIS A 52 -3.40 7.33 13.91
N SER A 53 -4.63 6.85 13.93
CA SER A 53 -5.03 5.68 13.15
C SER A 53 -6.51 5.72 12.78
N GLY A 54 -6.85 5.02 11.69
CA GLY A 54 -8.23 4.89 11.25
C GLY A 54 -8.35 4.15 9.92
N GLU A 55 -9.59 3.97 9.49
CA GLU A 55 -9.88 3.45 8.16
C GLU A 55 -9.39 4.45 7.09
N PRO A 56 -8.73 3.99 6.01
CA PRO A 56 -8.43 4.87 4.90
C PRO A 56 -9.70 5.51 4.34
N THR A 57 -9.69 6.84 4.23
CA THR A 57 -10.81 7.58 3.64
C THR A 57 -10.92 7.29 2.15
N PRO A 58 -12.10 7.46 1.51
CA PRO A 58 -12.24 7.31 0.07
C PRO A 58 -11.34 8.25 -0.76
N GLN A 59 -10.92 9.39 -0.18
CA GLN A 59 -9.98 10.31 -0.81
C GLN A 59 -8.53 9.82 -0.72
N TYR A 60 -8.19 9.08 0.34
CA TYR A 60 -6.88 8.44 0.48
C TYR A 60 -6.82 7.18 -0.37
N LEU A 61 -7.70 6.20 -0.13
CA LEU A 61 -7.75 4.96 -0.90
C LEU A 61 -9.14 4.78 -1.53
N PRO A 62 -9.34 5.19 -2.79
CA PRO A 62 -10.64 5.13 -3.44
C PRO A 62 -11.25 3.73 -3.49
N GLN A 63 -12.58 3.65 -3.41
CA GLN A 63 -13.30 2.38 -3.34
C GLN A 63 -13.00 1.43 -4.52
N TYR A 64 -12.82 1.98 -5.72
CA TYR A 64 -12.48 1.17 -6.90
C TYR A 64 -11.06 0.60 -6.84
N VAL A 65 -10.12 1.30 -6.20
CA VAL A 65 -8.76 0.82 -5.94
C VAL A 65 -8.78 -0.30 -4.89
N ARG A 66 -9.56 -0.10 -3.81
CA ARG A 66 -9.81 -1.14 -2.80
C ARG A 66 -10.35 -2.42 -3.44
N GLN A 67 -11.29 -2.28 -4.38
CA GLN A 67 -11.86 -3.42 -5.11
C GLN A 67 -10.78 -4.18 -5.91
N ILE A 68 -9.89 -3.51 -6.62
CA ILE A 68 -8.82 -4.17 -7.38
C ILE A 68 -7.82 -4.87 -6.45
N LEU A 69 -7.47 -4.25 -5.31
CA LEU A 69 -6.64 -4.90 -4.31
C LEU A 69 -7.31 -6.15 -3.73
N LYS A 70 -8.64 -6.12 -3.49
CA LYS A 70 -9.39 -7.32 -3.08
C LYS A 70 -9.32 -8.43 -4.12
N GLU A 71 -9.42 -8.09 -5.39
CA GLU A 71 -9.35 -9.06 -6.49
C GLU A 71 -7.95 -9.68 -6.54
N PHE A 72 -6.90 -8.87 -6.43
CA PHE A 72 -5.51 -9.33 -6.34
C PHE A 72 -5.29 -10.33 -5.18
N PHE A 73 -5.83 -10.03 -3.99
CA PHE A 73 -5.74 -10.94 -2.84
C PHE A 73 -6.61 -12.18 -3.00
N ARG A 74 -7.81 -12.03 -3.57
CA ARG A 74 -8.72 -13.16 -3.83
C ARG A 74 -8.11 -14.17 -4.78
N ASP A 75 -7.40 -13.72 -5.81
CA ASP A 75 -6.70 -14.58 -6.76
C ASP A 75 -5.56 -15.38 -6.10
N GLN A 76 -5.09 -14.95 -4.92
CA GLN A 76 -4.13 -15.65 -4.07
C GLN A 76 -4.79 -16.47 -2.94
N GLY A 77 -6.13 -16.55 -2.91
CA GLY A 77 -6.89 -17.26 -1.88
C GLY A 77 -7.11 -16.47 -0.58
N ILE A 78 -6.74 -15.18 -0.53
CA ILE A 78 -6.92 -14.32 0.64
C ILE A 78 -8.26 -13.59 0.50
N LEU A 79 -9.25 -13.98 1.32
CA LEU A 79 -10.64 -13.55 1.16
C LEU A 79 -11.02 -12.30 1.96
N ARG A 80 -10.32 -12.02 3.06
CA ARG A 80 -10.62 -10.91 3.98
C ARG A 80 -9.34 -10.18 4.40
N PRO A 81 -8.58 -9.61 3.44
CA PRO A 81 -7.44 -8.77 3.79
C PRO A 81 -7.92 -7.56 4.59
N ARG A 82 -7.15 -7.16 5.60
CA ARG A 82 -7.47 -6.05 6.48
C ARG A 82 -6.38 -5.00 6.47
N ILE A 83 -6.79 -3.75 6.56
CA ILE A 83 -5.92 -2.58 6.44
C ILE A 83 -6.15 -1.57 7.57
N LEU A 84 -5.14 -0.75 7.81
CA LEU A 84 -5.16 0.36 8.74
C LEU A 84 -4.32 1.50 8.16
N VAL A 85 -4.78 2.74 8.24
CA VAL A 85 -3.90 3.89 8.03
C VAL A 85 -3.41 4.35 9.39
N MET A 86 -2.11 4.57 9.53
CA MET A 86 -1.52 5.07 10.76
C MET A 86 -0.43 6.12 10.54
N SER A 87 -0.21 6.95 11.54
CA SER A 87 0.79 8.02 11.52
C SER A 87 1.20 8.41 12.94
N THR A 88 2.49 8.66 13.15
CA THR A 88 3.04 9.17 14.42
C THR A 88 3.12 10.70 14.47
N ASP A 89 3.09 11.37 13.31
CA ASP A 89 3.32 12.82 13.19
C ASP A 89 2.22 13.59 12.43
N ARG A 90 1.17 12.89 11.95
CA ARG A 90 0.08 13.39 11.10
C ARG A 90 0.52 13.95 9.75
N LYS A 91 1.77 13.75 9.35
CA LYS A 91 2.34 14.18 8.07
C LYS A 91 2.63 12.98 7.18
N HIS A 92 3.27 11.96 7.74
CA HIS A 92 3.59 10.72 7.06
C HIS A 92 2.58 9.65 7.49
N TYR A 93 1.88 9.08 6.51
CA TYR A 93 0.86 8.06 6.75
C TYR A 93 1.27 6.75 6.11
N ASP A 94 1.31 5.71 6.93
CA ASP A 94 1.56 4.34 6.51
C ASP A 94 0.22 3.64 6.25
N LEU A 95 0.11 3.01 5.08
CA LEU A 95 -0.94 2.05 4.78
C LEU A 95 -0.48 0.66 5.22
N ALA A 96 -1.02 0.21 6.34
CA ALA A 96 -0.69 -1.06 6.93
C ALA A 96 -1.61 -2.16 6.44
N PHE A 97 -1.04 -3.31 6.12
CA PHE A 97 -1.74 -4.57 5.84
C PHE A 97 -1.49 -5.55 6.99
N SER A 98 -2.56 -6.15 7.51
CA SER A 98 -2.46 -7.12 8.62
C SER A 98 -1.86 -8.44 8.15
N LEU A 99 -0.74 -8.85 8.76
CA LEU A 99 -0.15 -10.16 8.53
C LEU A 99 -1.14 -11.30 8.81
N GLU A 100 -1.93 -11.19 9.88
CA GLU A 100 -2.92 -12.20 10.26
C GLU A 100 -4.02 -12.35 9.20
N SER A 101 -4.47 -11.23 8.62
CA SER A 101 -5.44 -11.24 7.52
C SER A 101 -4.88 -11.82 6.22
N LEU A 102 -3.56 -11.76 6.06
CA LEU A 102 -2.82 -12.31 4.92
C LEU A 102 -2.32 -13.74 5.18
N SER A 103 -2.85 -14.43 6.20
CA SER A 103 -2.48 -15.81 6.58
C SER A 103 -1.05 -15.97 7.14
N ASN A 104 -0.49 -14.90 7.72
CA ASN A 104 0.82 -14.87 8.36
C ASN A 104 1.96 -15.40 7.46
N PRO A 105 2.22 -14.75 6.31
CA PRO A 105 3.30 -15.18 5.42
C PRO A 105 4.66 -15.10 6.14
N PRO A 106 5.62 -15.98 5.82
CA PRO A 106 6.98 -15.92 6.34
C PRO A 106 7.64 -14.55 6.08
N GLU A 107 8.49 -14.08 6.99
CA GLU A 107 9.16 -12.77 6.89
C GLU A 107 9.93 -12.56 5.58
N LYS A 108 10.57 -13.61 5.06
CA LYS A 108 11.26 -13.60 3.75
C LYS A 108 10.35 -13.27 2.56
N GLU A 109 9.03 -13.40 2.70
CA GLU A 109 8.04 -13.11 1.67
C GLU A 109 7.47 -11.69 1.78
N HIS A 110 7.68 -11.01 2.93
CA HIS A 110 7.09 -9.71 3.19
C HIS A 110 7.52 -8.66 2.16
N GLN A 111 8.82 -8.65 1.81
CA GLN A 111 9.33 -7.74 0.79
C GLN A 111 8.63 -7.96 -0.56
N GLY A 112 8.49 -9.20 -1.02
CA GLY A 112 7.83 -9.50 -2.29
C GLY A 112 6.35 -9.12 -2.29
N ILE A 113 5.66 -9.27 -1.15
CA ILE A 113 4.27 -8.83 -0.97
C ILE A 113 4.18 -7.30 -1.04
N ALA A 114 5.04 -6.58 -0.32
CA ALA A 114 5.08 -5.12 -0.33
C ALA A 114 5.40 -4.58 -1.75
N GLU A 115 6.35 -5.20 -2.44
CA GLU A 115 6.66 -4.89 -3.84
C GLU A 115 5.46 -5.11 -4.75
N ALA A 116 4.75 -6.24 -4.62
CA ALA A 116 3.56 -6.51 -5.42
C ALA A 116 2.43 -5.50 -5.15
N LEU A 117 2.24 -5.09 -3.88
CA LEU A 117 1.27 -4.07 -3.49
C LEU A 117 1.62 -2.69 -4.03
N SER A 118 2.93 -2.35 -4.10
CA SER A 118 3.38 -1.05 -4.61
C SER A 118 2.97 -0.79 -6.07
N TRP A 119 2.73 -1.83 -6.86
CA TRP A 119 2.18 -1.68 -8.22
C TRP A 119 0.76 -1.11 -8.26
N PHE A 120 -0.01 -1.28 -7.20
CA PHE A 120 -1.40 -0.82 -7.13
C PHE A 120 -1.54 0.54 -6.44
N LEU A 121 -0.47 1.03 -5.83
CA LEU A 121 -0.48 2.21 -4.98
C LEU A 121 0.46 3.29 -5.54
N PRO A 122 0.16 4.58 -5.35
CA PRO A 122 1.01 5.65 -5.82
C PRO A 122 2.42 5.54 -5.20
N PRO A 123 3.49 5.88 -5.93
CA PRO A 123 4.86 5.70 -5.45
C PRO A 123 5.21 6.37 -4.11
N HIS A 124 4.42 7.37 -3.68
CA HIS A 124 4.59 8.09 -2.42
C HIS A 124 3.85 7.44 -1.23
N TYR A 125 3.22 6.29 -1.42
CA TYR A 125 2.56 5.55 -0.35
C TYR A 125 3.61 4.76 0.43
N SER A 126 3.62 4.95 1.74
CA SER A 126 4.32 4.04 2.64
C SER A 126 3.45 2.82 2.90
N ILE A 127 3.98 1.63 2.61
CA ILE A 127 3.27 0.34 2.77
C ILE A 127 3.99 -0.44 3.85
N VAL A 128 3.24 -0.92 4.84
CA VAL A 128 3.80 -1.75 5.91
C VAL A 128 3.00 -3.02 6.10
N LEU A 129 3.69 -4.13 6.32
CA LEU A 129 3.11 -5.41 6.70
C LEU A 129 3.36 -5.59 8.20
N VAL A 130 2.30 -5.64 9.00
CA VAL A 130 2.43 -5.61 10.46
C VAL A 130 1.49 -6.60 11.12
N SER A 131 1.86 -7.07 12.31
CA SER A 131 0.94 -7.80 13.18
C SER A 131 -0.09 -6.83 13.75
N GLU A 132 -1.34 -7.27 13.88
CA GLU A 132 -2.40 -6.52 14.55
C GLU A 132 -2.17 -6.39 16.07
N ILE A 133 -1.29 -7.21 16.64
CA ILE A 133 -1.06 -7.27 18.09
C ILE A 133 -0.51 -5.92 18.58
N GLY A 134 -1.23 -5.32 19.53
CA GLY A 134 -0.84 -4.04 20.13
C GLY A 134 -1.13 -2.82 19.26
N LEU A 135 -1.78 -3.00 18.10
CA LEU A 135 -2.19 -1.92 17.22
C LEU A 135 -3.70 -1.63 17.32
N PRO A 136 -4.13 -0.43 16.88
CA PRO A 136 -5.54 -0.10 16.71
C PRO A 136 -6.26 -1.07 15.77
N LYS A 137 -7.59 -1.03 15.82
CA LYS A 137 -8.45 -1.90 15.01
C LYS A 137 -8.17 -1.73 13.51
N PHE A 138 -7.90 -2.84 12.84
CA PHE A 138 -7.87 -2.92 11.38
C PHE A 138 -9.29 -3.05 10.80
N PHE A 139 -9.44 -2.59 9.56
CA PHE A 139 -10.70 -2.56 8.82
C PHE A 139 -10.61 -3.52 7.64
N ASP A 140 -11.72 -4.07 7.20
CA ASP A 140 -11.74 -4.83 5.96
C ASP A 140 -11.25 -3.91 4.84
N LEU A 141 -10.34 -4.42 4.00
CA LEU A 141 -9.99 -3.76 2.74
C LEU A 141 -11.28 -3.48 1.95
#